data_AF-A0A0G1VTL7-F1
#
_entry.id   AF-A0A0G1VTL7-F1
#
_cell.length_a   1.000
_cell.length_b   1.000
_cell.length_c   1.000
_cell.angle_alpha   90.00
_cell.angle_beta   90.00
_cell.angle_gamma   90.00
#
_symmetry.space_group_name_H-M   'P 1'
#
loop_
_entity.id
_entity.type
_entity.pdbx_description
1 polymer ?
#
loop_
_entity_poly.entity_id
_entity_poly.type
_entity_poly.pdbx_seq_one_letter_code
_entity_poly.pdbx_strand_id
1 'polypeptide(L)'
;MQDRAIAERLSLLTIGPALLSLSSIFARWYPGISWDHFFVLFLMMSTLLLLGVFFMFLPKREGRGEFEESFLIAGSVYAYVLLWLSVHASLPTDQDFATMICLVIYTLIGLSTYAYGKLSERRNLSYYGGTLLGFTIAYLLLVSVWDMELPGRIVTFFLIGTLLMMTAFIGRKK
;
A
#
# COMPACT_ATOMS: atom_id res chain seq x y z
N MET A 1 6.62 -32.79 -2.12
CA MET A 1 6.67 -32.35 -0.71
C MET A 1 7.93 -31.54 -0.42
N GLN A 2 9.07 -31.91 -1.01
CA GLN A 2 10.37 -31.23 -0.83
C GLN A 2 10.38 -29.79 -1.37
N ASP A 3 9.68 -29.53 -2.49
CA ASP A 3 9.75 -28.23 -3.19
C ASP A 3 9.13 -27.06 -2.41
N ARG A 4 8.09 -27.30 -1.60
CA ARG A 4 7.41 -26.24 -0.82
C ARG A 4 8.19 -25.87 0.46
N ALA A 5 8.82 -26.86 1.11
CA ALA A 5 9.70 -26.61 2.25
C ALA A 5 11.01 -25.92 1.81
N ILE A 6 11.48 -26.21 0.60
CA ILE A 6 12.57 -25.47 -0.03
C ILE A 6 12.13 -24.04 -0.34
N ALA A 7 10.92 -23.82 -0.87
CA ALA A 7 10.37 -22.48 -1.11
C ALA A 7 10.22 -21.64 0.17
N GLU A 8 9.78 -22.23 1.30
CA GLU A 8 9.73 -21.55 2.61
C GLU A 8 11.14 -21.20 3.15
N ARG A 9 12.12 -22.09 2.94
CA ARG A 9 13.52 -21.80 3.34
C ARG A 9 14.18 -20.76 2.43
N LEU A 10 13.82 -20.74 1.16
CA LEU A 10 14.27 -19.75 0.20
C LEU A 10 13.59 -18.39 0.43
N SER A 11 12.34 -18.34 0.90
CA SER A 11 11.72 -17.07 1.28
C SER A 11 12.35 -16.47 2.53
N LEU A 12 12.82 -17.28 3.49
CA LEU A 12 13.62 -16.79 4.63
C LEU A 12 14.89 -16.03 4.20
N LEU A 13 15.48 -16.36 3.03
CA LEU A 13 16.62 -15.61 2.50
C LEU A 13 16.27 -14.18 2.08
N THR A 14 14.99 -13.85 1.86
CA THR A 14 14.57 -12.48 1.53
C THR A 14 14.55 -11.54 2.74
N ILE A 15 14.64 -12.06 3.97
CA ILE A 15 14.68 -11.24 5.19
C ILE A 15 15.93 -10.35 5.22
N GLY A 16 17.10 -10.90 4.85
CA GLY A 16 18.34 -10.13 4.83
C GLY A 16 18.26 -8.91 3.90
N PRO A 17 17.92 -9.11 2.61
CA PRO A 17 17.67 -8.03 1.67
C PRO A 17 16.56 -7.07 2.12
N ALA A 18 15.48 -7.57 2.72
CA ALA A 18 14.38 -6.72 3.23
C ALA A 18 14.85 -5.79 4.36
N LEU A 19 15.70 -6.29 5.28
CA LEU A 19 16.30 -5.47 6.34
C LEU A 19 17.23 -4.40 5.76
N LEU A 20 18.02 -4.75 4.75
CA LEU A 20 18.89 -3.79 4.08
C LEU A 20 18.08 -2.73 3.32
N SER A 21 16.92 -3.08 2.73
CA SER A 21 16.08 -2.12 2.03
C SER A 21 15.41 -1.09 2.95
N LEU A 22 15.28 -1.36 4.26
CA LEU A 22 14.79 -0.36 5.20
C LEU A 22 15.68 0.88 5.22
N SER A 23 16.99 0.73 5.01
CA SER A 23 17.91 1.87 4.90
C SER A 23 17.57 2.78 3.71
N SER A 24 17.07 2.22 2.61
CA SER A 24 16.62 2.97 1.43
C SER A 24 15.33 3.76 1.68
N ILE A 25 14.50 3.35 2.65
CA ILE A 25 13.29 4.09 3.05
C ILE A 25 13.69 5.39 3.76
N PHE A 26 14.69 5.32 4.64
CA PHE A 26 15.17 6.47 5.42
C PHE A 26 16.30 7.27 4.75
N ALA A 27 16.70 6.89 3.54
CA ALA A 27 17.69 7.63 2.77
C ALA A 27 17.20 9.05 2.46
N ARG A 28 18.11 9.96 2.08
CA ARG A 28 17.70 11.30 1.61
C ARG A 28 17.28 11.21 0.15
N TRP A 29 15.99 11.36 -0.11
CA TRP A 29 15.40 11.38 -1.45
C TRP A 29 15.37 12.78 -2.09
N TYR A 30 16.02 13.77 -1.45
CA TYR A 30 16.07 15.16 -1.90
C TYR A 30 17.49 15.49 -2.39
N PRO A 31 17.68 16.23 -3.52
CA PRO A 31 16.68 16.97 -4.31
C PRO A 31 16.04 16.22 -5.49
N GLY A 32 16.25 14.91 -5.64
CA GLY A 32 15.68 14.14 -6.74
C GLY A 32 15.69 12.64 -6.48
N ILE A 33 14.99 11.88 -7.34
CA ILE A 33 14.86 10.44 -7.23
C ILE A 33 16.25 9.80 -7.22
N SER A 34 16.61 9.23 -6.07
CA SER A 34 17.81 8.41 -5.94
C SER A 34 17.51 7.05 -6.56
N TRP A 35 17.85 6.90 -7.85
CA TRP A 35 17.57 5.69 -8.63
C TRP A 35 18.03 4.41 -7.92
N ASP A 36 19.16 4.46 -7.21
CA ASP A 36 19.67 3.31 -6.44
C ASP A 36 18.68 2.85 -5.35
N HIS A 37 18.16 3.79 -4.55
CA HIS A 37 17.18 3.48 -3.50
C HIS A 37 15.81 3.12 -4.06
N PHE A 38 15.41 3.77 -5.16
CA PHE A 38 14.18 3.48 -5.88
C PHE A 38 14.15 2.05 -6.40
N PHE A 39 15.21 1.61 -7.09
CA PHE A 39 15.28 0.26 -7.65
C PHE A 39 15.29 -0.82 -6.57
N VAL A 40 15.96 -0.58 -5.44
CA VAL A 40 15.94 -1.52 -4.30
C VAL A 40 14.52 -1.71 -3.77
N LEU A 41 13.79 -0.61 -3.52
CA LEU A 41 12.41 -0.70 -3.04
C LEU A 41 11.48 -1.31 -4.10
N PHE A 42 11.67 -0.97 -5.37
CA PHE A 42 10.89 -1.52 -6.48
C PHE A 42 11.09 -3.04 -6.62
N LEU A 43 12.32 -3.50 -6.48
CA LEU A 43 12.66 -4.92 -6.53
C LEU A 43 12.06 -5.67 -5.33
N MET A 44 12.09 -5.09 -4.13
CA MET A 44 11.44 -5.67 -2.95
C MET A 44 9.92 -5.74 -3.10
N MET A 45 9.28 -4.65 -3.53
CA MET A 45 7.85 -4.64 -3.87
C MET A 45 7.51 -5.77 -4.86
N SER A 46 8.27 -5.83 -5.96
CA SER A 46 8.01 -6.79 -7.04
C SER A 46 8.21 -8.23 -6.58
N THR A 47 9.27 -8.53 -5.84
CA THR A 47 9.54 -9.88 -5.31
C THR A 47 8.47 -10.33 -4.33
N LEU A 48 8.05 -9.48 -3.39
CA LEU A 48 7.00 -9.81 -2.42
C LEU A 48 5.64 -10.00 -3.09
N LEU A 49 5.27 -9.13 -4.03
CA LEU A 49 4.03 -9.28 -4.80
C LEU A 49 4.05 -10.52 -5.69
N LEU A 50 5.16 -10.78 -6.38
CA LEU A 50 5.29 -11.98 -7.22
C LEU A 50 5.22 -13.25 -6.38
N LEU A 51 5.87 -13.31 -5.20
CA LEU A 51 5.72 -14.43 -4.28
C LEU A 51 4.27 -14.60 -3.84
N GLY A 52 3.62 -13.51 -3.41
CA GLY A 52 2.22 -13.54 -2.98
C GLY A 52 1.26 -14.03 -4.06
N VAL A 53 1.42 -13.54 -5.29
CA VAL A 53 0.64 -13.98 -6.47
C VAL A 53 0.97 -15.43 -6.83
N PHE A 54 2.25 -15.80 -6.83
CA PHE A 54 2.68 -17.18 -7.13
C PHE A 54 2.07 -18.17 -6.15
N PHE A 55 2.08 -17.88 -4.85
CA PHE A 55 1.42 -18.72 -3.85
C PHE A 55 -0.10 -18.82 -4.07
N MET A 56 -0.74 -17.75 -4.54
CA MET A 56 -2.17 -17.75 -4.88
C MET A 56 -2.52 -18.66 -6.07
N PHE A 57 -1.57 -18.87 -6.99
CA PHE A 57 -1.72 -19.79 -8.13
C PHE A 57 -1.42 -21.26 -7.79
N LEU A 58 -0.81 -21.55 -6.64
CA LEU A 58 -0.60 -22.93 -6.20
C LEU A 58 -1.93 -23.52 -5.65
N PRO A 59 -2.26 -24.78 -5.98
CA PRO A 59 -3.48 -25.42 -5.49
C PRO A 59 -3.46 -25.49 -3.95
N LYS A 60 -4.46 -24.87 -3.32
CA LYS A 60 -4.64 -24.83 -1.87
C LYS A 60 -4.68 -26.26 -1.30
N ARG A 61 -3.68 -26.62 -0.48
CA ARG A 61 -3.78 -27.73 0.46
C ARG A 61 -4.37 -27.22 1.76
N GLU A 62 -5.33 -27.95 2.31
CA GLU A 62 -6.00 -27.65 3.58
C GLU A 62 -4.97 -27.25 4.67
N GLY A 63 -5.15 -26.06 5.26
CA GLY A 63 -4.56 -25.72 6.56
C GLY A 63 -3.54 -24.58 6.65
N ARG A 64 -3.12 -23.89 5.57
CA ARG A 64 -2.15 -22.76 5.69
C ARG A 64 -2.38 -21.60 4.71
N GLY A 65 -3.43 -20.81 4.93
CA GLY A 65 -3.72 -19.60 4.14
C GLY A 65 -3.03 -18.31 4.63
N GLU A 66 -2.46 -18.28 5.83
CA GLU A 66 -2.00 -17.03 6.49
C GLU A 66 -0.67 -16.50 5.95
N PHE A 67 0.23 -17.39 5.50
CA PHE A 67 1.52 -17.00 4.94
C PHE A 67 1.38 -16.33 3.56
N GLU A 68 0.43 -16.78 2.74
CA GLU A 68 0.20 -16.27 1.39
C GLU A 68 -0.28 -14.80 1.42
N GLU A 69 -1.18 -14.49 2.35
CA GLU A 69 -1.72 -13.14 2.55
C GLU A 69 -0.68 -12.17 3.13
N SER A 70 0.20 -12.65 4.00
CA SER A 70 1.24 -11.83 4.64
C SER A 70 2.24 -11.26 3.62
N PHE A 71 2.64 -12.03 2.60
CA PHE A 71 3.55 -11.54 1.55
C PHE A 71 2.89 -10.50 0.65
N LEU A 72 1.61 -10.66 0.32
CA LEU A 72 0.87 -9.65 -0.45
C LEU A 72 0.72 -8.35 0.32
N ILE A 73 0.41 -8.42 1.62
CA ILE A 73 0.33 -7.25 2.50
C ILE A 73 1.70 -6.58 2.64
N ALA A 74 2.78 -7.35 2.81
CA ALA A 74 4.12 -6.78 2.88
C ALA A 74 4.50 -6.08 1.56
N GLY A 75 4.23 -6.71 0.42
CA GLY A 75 4.51 -6.13 -0.90
C GLY A 75 3.73 -4.85 -1.18
N SER A 76 2.46 -4.77 -0.78
CA SER A 76 1.66 -3.56 -0.93
C SER A 76 2.13 -2.41 -0.03
N VAL A 77 2.61 -2.70 1.18
CA VAL A 77 3.24 -1.69 2.04
C VAL A 77 4.47 -1.08 1.36
N TYR A 78 5.35 -1.91 0.78
CA TYR A 78 6.48 -1.41 -0.01
C TYR A 78 6.02 -0.56 -1.21
N ALA A 79 4.93 -0.95 -1.88
CA ALA A 79 4.36 -0.16 -2.97
C ALA A 79 3.88 1.22 -2.52
N TYR A 80 3.19 1.32 -1.37
CA TYR A 80 2.76 2.61 -0.83
C TYR A 80 3.96 3.47 -0.43
N VAL A 81 4.94 2.90 0.28
CA VAL A 81 6.16 3.64 0.66
C VAL A 81 6.89 4.17 -0.58
N LEU A 82 7.06 3.33 -1.61
CA LEU A 82 7.70 3.73 -2.86
C LEU A 82 6.91 4.83 -3.56
N LEU A 83 5.58 4.73 -3.60
CA LEU A 83 4.72 5.75 -4.18
C LEU A 83 4.87 7.08 -3.45
N TRP A 84 4.79 7.05 -2.11
CA TRP A 84 4.99 8.23 -1.26
C TRP A 84 6.31 8.95 -1.56
N LEU A 85 7.41 8.19 -1.52
CA LEU A 85 8.75 8.70 -1.72
C LEU A 85 8.95 9.23 -3.15
N SER A 86 8.39 8.54 -4.15
CA SER A 86 8.52 8.93 -5.55
C SER A 86 7.77 10.23 -5.86
N VAL A 87 6.55 10.39 -5.32
CA VAL A 87 5.76 11.61 -5.52
C VAL A 87 6.41 12.80 -4.82
N HIS A 88 6.88 12.63 -3.58
CA HIS A 88 7.58 13.70 -2.84
C HIS A 88 8.94 14.05 -3.44
N ALA A 89 9.66 13.08 -4.02
CA ALA A 89 10.91 13.35 -4.72
C ALA A 89 10.69 14.05 -6.08
N SER A 90 9.53 13.85 -6.71
CA SER A 90 9.18 14.49 -7.99
C SER A 90 8.64 15.91 -7.82
N LEU A 91 8.01 16.22 -6.69
CA LEU A 91 7.42 17.52 -6.36
C LEU A 91 8.07 18.13 -5.10
N PRO A 92 9.37 18.48 -5.15
CA PRO A 92 10.09 19.00 -3.99
C PRO A 92 9.60 20.37 -3.51
N THR A 93 9.03 21.18 -4.41
CA THR A 93 8.56 22.54 -4.13
C THR A 93 7.15 22.58 -3.55
N ASP A 94 6.29 21.62 -3.92
CA ASP A 94 4.86 21.60 -3.59
C ASP A 94 4.49 20.35 -2.76
N GLN A 95 5.02 20.29 -1.52
CA GLN A 95 4.85 19.13 -0.63
C GLN A 95 3.37 18.85 -0.28
N ASP A 96 2.56 19.88 -0.16
CA ASP A 96 1.11 19.76 0.06
C ASP A 96 0.42 19.06 -1.12
N PHE A 97 0.80 19.44 -2.34
CA PHE A 97 0.23 18.83 -3.55
C PHE A 97 0.66 17.35 -3.67
N ALA A 98 1.92 17.05 -3.35
CA ALA A 98 2.44 15.68 -3.30
C ALA A 98 1.66 14.80 -2.29
N THR A 99 1.42 15.33 -1.09
CA THR A 99 0.65 14.63 -0.05
C THR A 99 -0.80 14.38 -0.48
N MET A 100 -1.45 15.39 -1.07
CA MET A 100 -2.81 15.25 -1.59
C MET A 100 -2.93 14.14 -2.65
N ILE A 101 -2.00 14.08 -3.61
CA ILE A 101 -1.96 13.01 -4.63
C ILE A 101 -1.85 11.64 -3.96
N CYS A 102 -0.94 11.49 -3.00
CA CYS A 102 -0.74 10.22 -2.29
C CYS A 102 -2.02 9.79 -1.57
N LEU A 103 -2.68 10.69 -0.84
CA LEU A 103 -3.90 10.38 -0.10
C LEU A 103 -5.07 10.02 -1.01
N VAL A 104 -5.21 10.70 -2.15
CA VAL A 104 -6.22 10.34 -3.16
C VAL A 104 -5.97 8.94 -3.70
N ILE A 105 -4.73 8.61 -4.05
CA ILE A 105 -4.38 7.28 -4.56
C ILE A 105 -4.60 6.20 -3.48
N TYR A 106 -4.18 6.42 -2.25
CA TYR A 106 -4.41 5.47 -1.15
C TYR A 106 -5.89 5.25 -0.86
N THR A 107 -6.67 6.33 -0.93
CA THR A 107 -8.12 6.24 -0.81
C THR A 107 -8.67 5.38 -1.93
N LEU A 108 -8.33 5.65 -3.20
CA LEU A 108 -8.80 4.87 -4.34
C LEU A 108 -8.44 3.39 -4.21
N ILE A 109 -7.20 3.07 -3.84
CA ILE A 109 -6.76 1.68 -3.67
C ILE A 109 -7.53 1.02 -2.52
N GLY A 110 -7.57 1.64 -1.34
CA GLY A 110 -8.29 1.09 -0.18
C GLY A 110 -9.76 0.88 -0.46
N LEU A 111 -10.35 1.79 -1.22
CA LEU A 111 -11.74 1.75 -1.66
C LEU A 111 -12.04 0.64 -2.65
N SER A 112 -11.23 0.52 -3.71
CA SER A 112 -11.34 -0.56 -4.68
C SER A 112 -11.17 -1.92 -4.00
N THR A 113 -10.19 -2.05 -3.11
CA THR A 113 -9.94 -3.29 -2.38
C THR A 113 -11.06 -3.61 -1.38
N TYR A 114 -11.59 -2.62 -0.67
CA TYR A 114 -12.73 -2.78 0.24
C TYR A 114 -13.99 -3.21 -0.50
N ALA A 115 -14.32 -2.52 -1.60
CA ALA A 115 -15.49 -2.82 -2.42
C ALA A 115 -15.38 -4.23 -3.04
N TYR A 116 -14.23 -4.56 -3.63
CA TYR A 116 -14.00 -5.88 -4.22
C TYR A 116 -14.02 -7.00 -3.16
N GLY A 117 -13.47 -6.75 -1.97
CA GLY A 117 -13.52 -7.69 -0.84
C GLY A 117 -14.95 -7.94 -0.36
N LYS A 118 -15.78 -6.89 -0.30
CA LYS A 118 -17.20 -7.00 0.06
C LYS A 118 -18.03 -7.72 -1.01
N LEU A 119 -17.73 -7.50 -2.30
CA LEU A 119 -18.42 -8.18 -3.41
C LEU A 119 -18.03 -9.66 -3.53
N SER A 120 -16.77 -10.00 -3.25
CA SER A 120 -16.24 -11.37 -3.37
C SER A 120 -16.40 -12.21 -2.09
N GLU A 121 -17.11 -11.71 -1.07
CA GLU A 121 -17.27 -12.30 0.27
C GLU A 121 -15.95 -12.68 0.98
N ARG A 122 -14.83 -12.08 0.55
CA ARG A 122 -13.51 -12.30 1.15
C ARG A 122 -13.30 -11.34 2.29
N ARG A 123 -13.63 -11.80 3.50
CA ARG A 123 -13.55 -11.01 4.73
C ARG A 123 -12.18 -10.38 4.97
N ASN A 124 -11.09 -11.08 4.68
CA ASN A 124 -9.71 -10.59 4.87
C ASN A 124 -9.39 -9.40 3.95
N LEU A 125 -9.84 -9.45 2.70
CA LEU A 125 -9.60 -8.38 1.73
C LEU A 125 -10.42 -7.12 2.06
N SER A 126 -11.65 -7.33 2.56
CA SER A 126 -12.49 -6.24 3.08
C SER A 126 -11.88 -5.58 4.32
N TYR A 127 -11.36 -6.35 5.29
CA TYR A 127 -10.65 -5.79 6.42
C TYR A 127 -9.40 -5.02 6.01
N TYR A 128 -8.59 -5.57 5.10
CA TYR A 128 -7.39 -4.89 4.59
C TYR A 128 -7.71 -3.53 3.95
N GLY A 129 -8.69 -3.48 3.04
CA GLY A 129 -9.12 -2.23 2.42
C GLY A 129 -9.71 -1.24 3.43
N GLY A 130 -10.49 -1.73 4.39
CA GLY A 130 -11.04 -0.93 5.48
C GLY A 130 -9.96 -0.34 6.40
N THR A 131 -8.94 -1.12 6.76
CA THR A 131 -7.80 -0.65 7.56
C THR A 131 -7.00 0.41 6.81
N LEU A 132 -6.75 0.23 5.51
CA LEU A 132 -6.05 1.22 4.70
C LEU A 132 -6.84 2.53 4.57
N LEU A 133 -8.17 2.44 4.35
CA LEU A 133 -9.05 3.61 4.34
C LEU A 133 -9.04 4.32 5.69
N GLY A 134 -9.20 3.58 6.79
CA GLY A 134 -9.16 4.12 8.14
C GLY A 134 -7.84 4.82 8.44
N PHE A 135 -6.72 4.22 8.06
CA PHE A 135 -5.39 4.82 8.17
C PHE A 135 -5.28 6.11 7.35
N THR A 136 -5.77 6.11 6.11
CA THR A 136 -5.73 7.29 5.22
C THR A 136 -6.54 8.46 5.80
N ILE A 137 -7.76 8.18 6.30
CA ILE A 137 -8.62 9.19 6.93
C ILE A 137 -7.99 9.70 8.23
N ALA A 138 -7.44 8.79 9.05
CA ALA A 138 -6.78 9.16 10.30
C ALA A 138 -5.55 10.04 10.04
N TYR A 139 -4.70 9.67 9.10
CA TYR A 139 -3.53 10.46 8.70
C TYR A 139 -3.94 11.83 8.17
N LEU A 140 -4.99 11.89 7.35
CA LEU A 140 -5.52 13.15 6.86
C LEU A 140 -5.91 14.06 8.02
N LEU A 141 -6.76 13.58 8.94
CA LEU A 141 -7.29 14.37 10.04
C LEU A 141 -6.23 14.76 11.08
N LEU A 142 -5.26 13.88 11.36
CA LEU A 142 -4.29 14.06 12.44
C LEU A 142 -3.01 14.76 12.00
N VAL A 143 -2.55 14.54 10.77
CA VAL A 143 -1.27 15.06 10.28
C VAL A 143 -1.52 16.08 9.18
N SER A 144 -2.12 15.64 8.07
CA SER A 144 -2.23 16.45 6.85
C SER A 144 -3.00 17.77 7.07
N VAL A 145 -4.01 17.77 7.93
CA VAL A 145 -4.79 18.97 8.25
C VAL A 145 -3.97 20.03 8.96
N TRP A 146 -2.95 19.65 9.73
CA TRP A 146 -2.21 20.63 10.51
C TRP A 146 -1.11 21.30 9.70
N ASP A 147 -0.47 20.55 8.81
CA ASP A 147 0.65 21.03 8.00
C ASP A 147 0.21 21.74 6.70
N MET A 148 -0.95 21.39 6.12
CA MET A 148 -1.37 21.96 4.84
C MET A 148 -1.91 23.39 4.92
N GLU A 149 -1.62 24.15 3.87
CA GLU A 149 -2.25 25.44 3.60
C GLU A 149 -3.78 25.31 3.47
N LEU A 150 -4.50 26.36 3.88
CA LEU A 150 -5.97 26.44 3.86
C LEU A 150 -6.63 25.95 2.55
N PRO A 151 -6.22 26.42 1.35
CA PRO A 151 -6.83 25.98 0.10
C PRO A 151 -6.59 24.49 -0.18
N GLY A 152 -5.36 23.98 0.00
CA GLY A 152 -5.02 22.58 -0.23
C GLY A 152 -5.80 21.62 0.69
N ARG A 153 -5.96 22.03 1.95
CA ARG A 153 -6.76 21.31 2.94
C ARG A 153 -8.23 21.16 2.52
N ILE A 154 -8.88 22.26 2.11
CA ILE A 154 -10.29 22.24 1.70
C ILE A 154 -10.49 21.30 0.50
N VAL A 155 -9.64 21.40 -0.51
CA VAL A 155 -9.73 20.56 -1.71
C VAL A 155 -9.54 19.09 -1.38
N THR A 156 -8.55 18.75 -0.56
CA THR A 156 -8.25 17.37 -0.15
C THR A 156 -9.41 16.74 0.62
N PHE A 157 -9.98 17.48 1.58
CA PHE A 157 -11.17 17.04 2.31
C PHE A 157 -12.37 16.82 1.41
N PHE A 158 -12.62 17.74 0.49
CA PHE A 158 -13.75 17.65 -0.41
C PHE A 158 -13.61 16.44 -1.34
N LEU A 159 -12.42 16.23 -1.91
CA LEU A 159 -12.13 15.08 -2.77
C LEU A 159 -12.30 13.75 -2.02
N ILE A 160 -11.63 13.59 -0.88
CA ILE A 160 -11.67 12.34 -0.12
C ILE A 160 -13.05 12.10 0.48
N GLY A 161 -13.71 13.14 1.00
CA GLY A 161 -15.08 13.06 1.47
C GLY A 161 -16.06 12.62 0.38
N THR A 162 -15.93 13.18 -0.83
CA THR A 162 -16.75 12.78 -1.98
C THR A 162 -16.49 11.33 -2.39
N LEU A 163 -15.23 10.91 -2.48
CA LEU A 163 -14.84 9.53 -2.78
C LEU A 163 -15.44 8.53 -1.77
N LEU A 164 -15.35 8.84 -0.48
CA LEU A 164 -15.94 8.01 0.58
C LEU A 164 -17.47 7.97 0.48
N MET A 165 -18.11 9.13 0.27
CA MET A 165 -19.57 9.21 0.11
C MET A 165 -20.04 8.35 -1.07
N MET A 166 -19.38 8.41 -2.24
CA MET A 166 -19.70 7.57 -3.40
C MET A 166 -19.72 6.07 -3.05
N THR A 167 -18.87 5.63 -2.14
CA THR A 167 -18.78 4.20 -1.80
C THR A 167 -19.73 3.73 -0.74
N ALA A 168 -20.17 4.63 0.13
CA ALA A 168 -21.31 4.38 0.99
C ALA A 168 -22.57 4.03 0.15
N PHE A 169 -22.71 4.61 -1.05
CA PHE A 169 -23.80 4.26 -1.97
C PHE A 169 -23.62 2.89 -2.65
N ILE A 170 -22.39 2.51 -3.03
CA ILE A 170 -22.11 1.21 -3.66
C ILE A 170 -22.39 0.03 -2.72
N GLY A 171 -22.26 0.22 -1.40
CA GLY A 171 -22.40 -0.84 -0.40
C GLY A 171 -23.83 -1.23 -0.02
N ARG A 172 -24.88 -0.54 -0.50
CA ARG A 172 -26.28 -0.88 -0.23
C ARG A 172 -26.81 -1.82 -1.31
N LYS A 173 -26.83 -3.13 -1.02
CA LYS A 173 -27.74 -4.06 -1.72
C LYS A 173 -29.17 -3.63 -1.40
N LYS A 174 -29.98 -3.43 -2.45
CA LYS A 174 -31.45 -3.39 -2.33
C LYS A 174 -31.96 -4.72 -1.80
#